data_AF-A0A373FV13-F1
#
_entry.id   AF-A0A373FV13-F1
#
_cell.length_a   1.000
_cell.length_b   1.000
_cell.length_c   1.000
_cell.angle_alpha   90.00
_cell.angle_beta   90.00
_cell.angle_gamma   90.00
#
_symmetry.space_group_name_H-M   'P 1'
#
loop_
_entity.id
_entity.type
_entity.pdbx_description
1 polymer ?
#
loop_
_entity_poly.entity_id
_entity_poly.type
_entity_poly.pdbx_seq_one_letter_code
_entity_poly.pdbx_strand_id
1 'polypeptide(L)'
;MKENINYKILYRILRQYSYNRNMEAMNILYKELVLEGVIPEFKFNMEVWKNDKSGKNVWKWYQEGILDIEWEEPMLIILLMQEYPYFMGILNE
;
A
#
# COMPACT_ATOMS: atom_id res chain seq x y z
N MET A 1 -4.54 -22.73 -7.09
CA MET A 1 -5.69 -21.91 -7.53
C MET A 1 -5.50 -20.55 -6.88
N LYS A 2 -5.36 -19.46 -7.64
CA LYS A 2 -5.48 -18.13 -7.03
C LYS A 2 -6.91 -18.04 -6.51
N GLU A 3 -7.08 -17.89 -5.21
CA GLU A 3 -8.40 -17.64 -4.63
C GLU A 3 -8.99 -16.39 -5.29
N ASN A 4 -10.32 -16.39 -5.48
CA ASN A 4 -11.03 -15.33 -6.18
C ASN A 4 -11.19 -14.14 -5.22
N ILE A 5 -10.07 -13.45 -4.96
CA ILE A 5 -10.01 -12.34 -4.01
C ILE A 5 -10.86 -11.19 -4.55
N ASN A 6 -11.83 -10.74 -3.75
CA ASN A 6 -12.66 -9.62 -4.12
C ASN A 6 -11.97 -8.30 -3.78
N TYR A 7 -11.06 -7.87 -4.65
CA TYR A 7 -10.29 -6.64 -4.48
C TYR A 7 -11.16 -5.39 -4.32
N LYS A 8 -12.36 -5.35 -4.92
CA LYS A 8 -13.30 -4.24 -4.73
C LYS A 8 -13.80 -4.13 -3.29
N ILE A 9 -14.04 -5.26 -2.62
CA ILE A 9 -14.41 -5.27 -1.20
C ILE A 9 -13.22 -4.84 -0.35
N LEU A 10 -12.02 -5.37 -0.61
CA LEU A 10 -10.80 -4.99 0.11
C LEU A 10 -10.53 -3.49 -0.01
N TYR A 11 -10.66 -2.91 -1.20
CA TYR A 11 -10.51 -1.47 -1.42
C TYR A 11 -11.51 -0.66 -0.59
N ARG A 12 -12.78 -1.07 -0.57
CA ARG A 12 -13.82 -0.40 0.23
C ARG A 12 -13.56 -0.48 1.74
N ILE A 13 -13.00 -1.59 2.22
CA ILE A 13 -12.62 -1.77 3.63
C ILE A 13 -11.43 -0.87 3.94
N LEU A 14 -10.35 -0.97 3.16
CA LEU A 14 -9.14 -0.16 3.36
C LEU A 14 -9.44 1.34 3.31
N ARG A 15 -10.31 1.78 2.39
CA ARG A 15 -10.74 3.18 2.30
C ARG A 15 -11.42 3.67 3.58
N GLN A 16 -12.22 2.82 4.23
CA GLN A 16 -12.83 3.17 5.51
C GLN A 16 -11.79 3.26 6.63
N TYR A 17 -10.79 2.36 6.64
CA TYR A 17 -9.70 2.41 7.61
C TYR A 17 -8.84 3.67 7.44
N SER A 18 -8.47 4.03 6.21
CA SER A 18 -7.75 5.26 5.89
C SER A 18 -8.54 6.50 6.32
N TYR A 19 -9.83 6.60 5.96
CA TYR A 19 -10.70 7.72 6.34
C TYR A 19 -10.80 7.90 7.87
N ASN A 20 -10.89 6.78 8.61
CA ASN A 20 -10.97 6.79 10.07
C ASN A 20 -9.61 6.81 10.77
N ARG A 21 -8.49 6.96 10.02
CA ARG A 21 -7.11 6.90 10.54
C ARG A 21 -6.82 5.64 11.37
N ASN A 22 -7.44 4.52 11.04
CA ASN A 22 -7.23 3.26 11.74
C ASN A 22 -5.96 2.56 11.21
N MET A 23 -4.80 3.05 11.64
CA MET A 23 -3.49 2.57 11.21
C MET A 23 -3.26 1.10 11.56
N GLU A 24 -3.74 0.64 12.72
CA GLU A 24 -3.62 -0.75 13.15
C GLU A 24 -4.35 -1.71 12.19
N ALA A 25 -5.60 -1.39 11.84
CA ALA A 25 -6.37 -2.21 10.89
C ALA A 25 -5.74 -2.23 9.49
N MET A 26 -5.15 -1.12 9.03
CA MET A 26 -4.43 -1.07 7.75
C MET A 26 -3.15 -1.93 7.78
N ASN A 27 -2.40 -1.87 8.88
CA ASN A 27 -1.19 -2.68 9.07
C ASN A 27 -1.51 -4.18 9.08
N ILE A 28 -2.57 -4.58 9.80
CA ILE A 28 -3.05 -5.96 9.81
C ILE A 28 -3.44 -6.40 8.40
N LEU A 29 -4.31 -5.64 7.71
CA LEU A 29 -4.74 -5.97 6.35
C LEU A 29 -3.55 -6.12 5.40
N TYR A 30 -2.61 -5.18 5.42
CA TYR A 30 -1.40 -5.24 4.59
C TYR A 30 -0.56 -6.50 4.87
N LYS A 31 -0.32 -6.82 6.14
CA LYS A 31 0.47 -8.00 6.54
C LYS A 31 -0.17 -9.31 6.10
N GLU A 32 -1.49 -9.45 6.24
CA GLU A 32 -2.22 -10.63 5.76
C GLU A 32 -2.11 -10.77 4.23
N LEU A 33 -2.25 -9.67 3.48
CA LEU A 33 -2.11 -9.71 2.02
C LEU A 33 -0.69 -10.11 1.57
N VAL A 34 0.34 -9.70 2.31
CA VAL A 34 1.73 -10.12 2.04
C VAL A 34 1.94 -11.58 2.42
N LEU A 35 1.43 -12.00 3.59
CA LEU A 35 1.57 -13.37 4.09
C LEU A 35 0.94 -14.40 3.16
N GLU A 36 -0.25 -14.11 2.65
CA GLU A 36 -0.98 -14.96 1.69
C GLU A 36 -0.46 -14.82 0.24
N GLY A 37 0.59 -14.03 0.02
CA GLY A 37 1.21 -13.84 -1.30
C GLY A 37 0.31 -13.13 -2.32
N VAL A 38 -0.69 -12.37 -1.85
CA VAL A 38 -1.60 -11.59 -2.68
C VAL A 38 -0.91 -10.38 -3.27
N ILE A 39 -0.04 -9.74 -2.48
CA ILE A 39 0.81 -8.62 -2.88
C ILE A 39 2.24 -8.87 -2.39
N PRO A 40 3.27 -8.33 -3.07
CA PRO A 40 4.62 -8.34 -2.54
C PRO A 40 4.74 -7.43 -1.31
N GLU A 41 5.76 -7.69 -0.49
CA GLU A 41 6.17 -6.74 0.53
C GLU A 41 6.70 -5.45 -0.14
N PHE A 42 6.15 -4.32 0.27
CA PHE A 42 6.59 -3.01 -0.17
C PHE A 42 7.95 -2.65 0.44
N LYS A 43 8.79 -2.00 -0.37
CA LYS A 43 10.08 -1.46 0.07
C LYS A 43 10.13 0.03 -0.19
N PHE A 44 9.82 0.79 0.85
CA PHE A 44 9.76 2.25 0.81
C PHE A 44 11.17 2.87 0.81
N ASN A 45 11.40 3.82 -0.08
CA ASN A 45 12.64 4.54 -0.25
C ASN A 45 12.53 5.94 0.37
N MET A 46 13.05 6.05 1.60
CA MET A 46 13.09 7.31 2.35
C MET A 46 13.91 8.41 1.66
N GLU A 47 14.94 8.06 0.89
CA GLU A 47 15.76 9.05 0.19
C GLU A 47 15.00 9.68 -0.97
N VAL A 48 14.30 8.87 -1.77
CA VAL A 48 13.48 9.38 -2.87
C VAL A 48 12.32 10.21 -2.32
N TRP A 49 11.66 9.76 -1.25
CA TRP A 49 10.59 10.53 -0.61
C TRP A 49 11.06 11.91 -0.14
N LYS A 50 12.21 12.01 0.54
CA LYS A 50 12.77 13.30 1.01
C LYS A 50 13.10 14.27 -0.12
N ASN A 51 13.50 13.73 -1.27
CA ASN A 51 13.92 14.51 -2.44
C ASN A 51 12.76 14.85 -3.38
N ASP A 52 11.61 14.19 -3.26
CA ASP A 52 10.42 14.42 -4.07
C ASP A 52 9.33 15.17 -3.28
N LYS A 53 9.45 16.51 -3.21
CA LYS A 53 8.44 17.39 -2.60
C LYS A 53 7.20 17.61 -3.48
N SER A 54 7.12 16.98 -4.65
CA SER A 54 6.01 17.22 -5.59
C SER A 54 4.70 16.55 -5.15
N GLY A 55 4.78 15.53 -4.28
CA GLY A 55 3.63 14.77 -3.77
C GLY A 55 2.85 13.99 -4.84
N LYS A 56 3.36 13.92 -6.07
CA LYS A 56 2.66 13.32 -7.23
C LYS A 56 3.38 12.04 -7.66
N ASN A 57 2.64 10.93 -7.62
CA ASN A 57 3.04 9.55 -7.97
C ASN A 57 3.76 8.79 -6.85
N VAL A 58 2.99 8.19 -5.95
CA VAL A 58 3.50 7.42 -4.81
C VAL A 58 4.43 6.27 -5.19
N TRP A 59 4.27 5.69 -6.39
CA TRP A 59 5.08 4.59 -6.89
C TRP A 59 6.59 4.89 -6.90
N LYS A 60 6.97 6.15 -7.11
CA LYS A 60 8.38 6.57 -7.17
C LYS A 60 9.11 6.36 -5.85
N TRP A 61 8.37 6.36 -4.74
CA TRP A 61 8.94 6.16 -3.41
C TRP A 61 9.16 4.68 -3.10
N TYR A 62 8.93 3.77 -4.03
CA TYR A 62 9.08 2.33 -3.84
C TYR A 62 10.04 1.76 -4.88
N GLN A 63 10.55 0.55 -4.63
CA GLN A 63 11.50 -0.12 -5.52
C GLN A 63 11.02 -0.24 -6.95
N GLU A 64 11.93 -0.12 -7.91
CA GLU A 64 11.65 -0.08 -9.36
C GLU A 64 10.79 -1.26 -9.85
N GLY A 65 10.96 -2.46 -9.28
CA GLY A 65 10.18 -3.65 -9.64
C GLY A 65 8.70 -3.64 -9.21
N ILE A 66 8.25 -2.67 -8.42
CA ILE A 66 6.82 -2.54 -8.06
C ILE A 66 5.95 -2.12 -9.25
N LEU A 67 6.57 -1.46 -10.24
CA LEU A 67 5.92 -0.98 -11.46
C LEU A 67 5.75 -2.07 -12.51
N ASP A 68 6.57 -3.12 -12.45
CA ASP A 68 6.54 -4.25 -13.38
C ASP A 68 5.44 -5.27 -13.05
N ILE A 69 4.68 -5.03 -11.97
CA ILE A 69 3.60 -5.91 -11.51
C ILE A 69 2.28 -5.48 -12.14
N GLU A 70 1.61 -6.42 -12.80
CA GLU A 70 0.24 -6.24 -13.26
C GLU A 70 -0.72 -6.36 -12.07
N TRP A 71 -1.23 -5.23 -11.60
CA TRP A 71 -2.13 -5.17 -10.45
C TRP A 71 -3.58 -5.45 -10.88
N GLU A 72 -4.18 -6.49 -10.30
CA GLU A 72 -5.59 -6.83 -10.54
C GLU A 72 -6.54 -5.71 -10.07
N GLU A 73 -6.16 -4.94 -9.04
CA GLU A 73 -6.88 -3.74 -8.59
C GLU A 73 -5.90 -2.62 -8.22
N PRO A 74 -5.53 -1.76 -9.17
CA PRO A 74 -4.56 -0.69 -8.94
C PRO A 74 -4.96 0.29 -7.84
N MET A 75 -6.26 0.53 -7.62
CA MET A 75 -6.72 1.51 -6.62
C MET A 75 -6.47 1.06 -5.18
N LEU A 76 -6.62 -0.25 -4.91
CA LEU A 76 -6.27 -0.82 -3.61
C LEU A 76 -4.77 -0.61 -3.33
N ILE A 77 -3.95 -0.90 -4.33
CA ILE A 77 -2.49 -0.84 -4.21
C ILE A 77 -2.01 0.58 -4.03
N ILE A 78 -2.53 1.53 -4.82
CA ILE A 78 -2.23 2.97 -4.68
C ILE A 78 -2.55 3.44 -3.26
N LEU A 79 -3.72 3.07 -2.72
CA LEU A 79 -4.12 3.47 -1.38
C LEU A 79 -3.23 2.84 -0.31
N LEU A 80 -2.90 1.55 -0.43
CA LEU A 80 -1.93 0.90 0.47
C LEU A 80 -0.58 1.63 0.42
N MET A 81 -0.05 1.94 -0.76
CA MET A 81 1.22 2.64 -0.92
C MET A 81 1.20 4.09 -0.42
N GLN A 82 0.06 4.76 -0.48
CA GLN A 82 -0.11 6.09 0.10
C GLN A 82 -0.03 6.07 1.62
N GLU A 83 -0.70 5.09 2.24
CA GLU A 83 -0.84 5.01 3.70
C GLU A 83 0.29 4.23 4.38
N TYR A 84 0.99 3.37 3.65
CA TYR A 84 2.05 2.49 4.13
C TYR A 84 3.10 3.15 5.03
N PRO A 85 3.72 4.29 4.65
CA PRO A 85 4.70 4.89 5.52
C PRO A 85 4.13 5.30 6.88
N TYR A 86 2.82 5.60 6.97
CA TYR A 86 2.17 5.99 8.22
C TYR A 86 1.78 4.78 9.05
N PHE A 87 1.08 3.79 8.47
CA PHE A 87 0.65 2.61 9.25
C PHE A 87 1.80 1.67 9.65
N MET A 88 2.95 1.79 8.97
CA MET A 88 4.19 1.11 9.36
C MET A 88 5.07 1.93 10.32
N GLY A 89 4.68 3.18 10.64
CA GLY A 89 5.46 4.07 11.51
C GLY A 89 6.80 4.52 10.92
N ILE A 90 6.93 4.54 9.59
CA ILE A 90 8.11 5.01 8.88
C ILE A 90 8.14 6.54 8.85
N LEU A 91 6.99 7.14 8.57
CA LEU A 91 6.75 8.57 8.69
C LEU A 91 5.84 8.78 9.90
N ASN A 92 6.28 9.63 10.82
CA ASN A 92 5.41 10.14 11.87
C ASN A 92 4.65 11.35 11.34
N GLU A 93 3.36 11.47 11.68
CA GLU A 93 2.64 12.74 11.60
C GLU A 93 3.26 13.78 12.55
#